data_AF-A0A2A9GK17-F1
#
_entry.id   AF-A0A2A9GK17-F1
#
_cell.length_a   1.000
_cell.length_b   1.000
_cell.length_c   1.000
_cell.angle_alpha   90.00
_cell.angle_beta   90.00
_cell.angle_gamma   90.00
#
_symmetry.space_group_name_H-M   'P 1'
#
loop_
_entity.id
_entity.type
_entity.pdbx_description
1 polymer ?
#
loop_
_entity_poly.entity_id
_entity_poly.type
_entity_poly.pdbx_seq_one_letter_code
_entity_poly.pdbx_strand_id
1 'polypeptide(L)'
;MKILHKGYLTGPIIGALWALVISVTLGVAISFATGAAAKPALIGSLILGLATGFARVRITNRWAADAVAVVVALALMLVGLGALQFDDSFSLVARVVLSVVLAGTVSIPLRSILRELHFGALTRHQFEDAVIRFLTGFGYIFFTAIVVIPFYVMVMTSMKSQQQLMLNPLDFTIDLSRGWHLFDSYYELMTRFHFGRYLWTSFYVSVLTVALTLLFSVPGAYAVARLRFRGQKVFSRGILLIYMVPMIVLALPIYIAYSMVGLRNSILGIVMIYPVTTIPVALYMLQGYFRGLPVEVEEAGLMDGLSRLKVIWKITLPLALPAMASVGLYVFMIAWNEFLLAFMLLDDPSKFTLTRGIASLNSSEIPRQHLMAGAVIATVPIMALFLGLERFMTRGLTAGAVKG
;
A
#
# COMPACT_ATOMS: atom_id res chain seq x y z
N MET A 1 -17.24 4.98 34.06
CA MET A 1 -15.80 4.80 33.72
C MET A 1 -14.92 4.33 34.88
N LYS A 2 -15.01 4.87 36.12
CA LYS A 2 -14.15 4.44 37.26
C LYS A 2 -14.15 2.92 37.55
N ILE A 3 -15.24 2.21 37.26
CA ILE A 3 -15.33 0.74 37.42
C ILE A 3 -14.29 -0.01 36.56
N LEU A 4 -13.93 0.53 35.39
CA LEU A 4 -12.95 -0.07 34.47
C LEU A 4 -11.48 0.20 34.84
N HIS A 5 -11.22 1.01 35.88
CA HIS A 5 -9.86 1.32 36.37
C HIS A 5 -9.40 0.26 37.38
N LYS A 6 -9.55 -1.01 37.03
CA LYS A 6 -9.33 -2.16 37.90
C LYS A 6 -8.69 -3.26 37.08
N GLY A 7 -7.41 -3.58 37.32
CA GLY A 7 -6.64 -4.49 36.46
C GLY A 7 -7.25 -5.88 36.30
N TYR A 8 -7.96 -6.35 37.33
CA TYR A 8 -8.71 -7.61 37.31
C TYR A 8 -9.97 -7.59 36.43
N LEU A 9 -10.38 -6.43 35.91
CA LEU A 9 -11.41 -6.26 34.87
C LEU A 9 -10.76 -5.83 33.54
N THR A 10 -9.86 -4.84 33.57
CA THR A 10 -9.19 -4.31 32.38
C THR A 10 -8.41 -5.38 31.63
N GLY A 11 -7.60 -6.18 32.34
CA GLY A 11 -6.78 -7.25 31.76
C GLY A 11 -7.62 -8.29 31.01
N PRO A 12 -8.62 -8.92 31.65
CA PRO A 12 -9.53 -9.84 31.00
C PRO A 12 -10.29 -9.23 29.82
N ILE A 13 -10.79 -7.99 29.93
CA ILE A 13 -11.55 -7.35 28.84
C ILE A 13 -10.65 -7.12 27.61
N ILE A 14 -9.44 -6.57 27.80
CA ILE A 14 -8.48 -6.38 26.70
C ILE A 14 -8.03 -7.74 26.14
N GLY A 15 -7.82 -8.75 27.01
CA GLY A 15 -7.52 -10.12 26.59
C GLY A 15 -8.63 -10.73 25.73
N ALA A 16 -9.90 -10.57 26.11
CA ALA A 16 -11.08 -11.03 25.37
C ALA A 16 -11.18 -10.40 23.98
N LEU A 17 -11.01 -9.07 23.89
CA LEU A 17 -11.00 -8.35 22.62
C LEU A 17 -9.81 -8.77 21.74
N TRP A 18 -8.62 -8.92 22.33
CA TRP A 18 -7.42 -9.36 21.60
C TRP A 18 -7.54 -10.79 21.07
N ALA A 19 -8.07 -11.71 21.89
CA ALA A 19 -8.30 -13.10 21.48
C ALA A 19 -9.31 -13.22 20.33
N LEU A 20 -10.33 -12.35 20.30
CA LEU A 20 -11.27 -12.27 19.18
C LEU A 20 -10.60 -11.76 17.89
N VAL A 21 -9.76 -10.72 17.98
CA VAL A 21 -9.00 -10.21 16.82
C VAL A 21 -8.10 -11.31 16.27
N ILE A 22 -7.33 -11.97 17.15
CA ILE A 22 -6.38 -13.01 16.77
C ILE A 22 -7.09 -14.26 16.22
N SER A 23 -8.23 -14.69 16.78
CA SER A 23 -8.96 -15.85 16.25
C SER A 23 -9.54 -15.56 14.87
N VAL A 24 -10.07 -14.36 14.62
CA VAL A 24 -10.52 -13.95 13.28
C VAL A 24 -9.35 -13.91 12.29
N THR A 25 -8.24 -13.23 12.64
CA THR A 25 -7.07 -13.14 11.76
C THR A 25 -6.46 -14.51 11.46
N LEU A 26 -6.29 -15.36 12.47
CA LEU A 26 -5.71 -16.70 12.30
C LEU A 26 -6.67 -17.64 11.55
N GLY A 27 -7.98 -17.54 11.78
CA GLY A 27 -9.00 -18.31 11.05
C GLY A 27 -9.02 -17.97 9.55
N VAL A 28 -8.94 -16.68 9.20
CA VAL A 28 -8.79 -16.24 7.80
C VAL A 28 -7.48 -16.74 7.19
N ALA A 29 -6.35 -16.57 7.89
CA ALA A 29 -5.05 -17.00 7.40
C ALA A 29 -4.97 -18.53 7.16
N ILE A 30 -5.50 -19.34 8.08
CA ILE A 30 -5.60 -20.79 7.91
C ILE A 30 -6.51 -21.13 6.74
N SER A 31 -7.71 -20.53 6.67
CA SER A 31 -8.67 -20.82 5.59
C SER A 31 -8.11 -20.48 4.21
N PHE A 32 -7.31 -19.42 4.09
CA PHE A 32 -6.62 -19.07 2.84
C PHE A 32 -5.47 -20.04 2.52
N ALA A 33 -4.72 -20.49 3.52
CA ALA A 33 -3.61 -21.42 3.33
C ALA A 33 -4.05 -22.88 3.04
N THR A 34 -5.17 -23.33 3.61
CA THR A 34 -5.60 -24.74 3.56
C THR A 34 -6.89 -25.00 2.79
N GLY A 35 -7.73 -23.98 2.55
CA GLY A 35 -9.04 -24.10 1.90
C GLY A 35 -10.13 -24.69 2.79
N ALA A 36 -9.76 -25.52 3.76
CA ALA A 36 -10.62 -25.98 4.83
C ALA A 36 -11.02 -24.82 5.77
N ALA A 37 -12.28 -24.82 6.21
CA ALA A 37 -12.83 -23.72 7.01
C ALA A 37 -12.31 -23.76 8.45
N ALA A 38 -11.58 -22.72 8.86
CA ALA A 38 -11.19 -22.46 10.24
C ALA A 38 -12.04 -21.30 10.80
N LYS A 39 -13.19 -21.62 11.38
CA LYS A 39 -14.20 -20.63 11.78
C LYS A 39 -13.87 -20.04 13.16
N PRO A 40 -13.73 -18.71 13.31
CA PRO A 40 -13.55 -18.09 14.62
C PRO A 40 -14.84 -18.19 15.46
N ALA A 41 -14.74 -18.77 16.65
CA ALA A 41 -15.87 -18.92 17.57
C ALA A 41 -15.83 -17.84 18.65
N LEU A 42 -16.88 -17.02 18.71
CA LEU A 42 -16.98 -15.89 19.65
C LEU A 42 -16.80 -16.34 21.11
N ILE A 43 -17.57 -17.34 21.55
CA ILE A 43 -17.57 -17.81 22.95
C ILE A 43 -16.18 -18.35 23.35
N GLY A 44 -15.59 -19.23 22.53
CA GLY A 44 -14.26 -19.78 22.78
C GLY A 44 -13.17 -18.69 22.82
N SER A 45 -13.24 -17.72 21.91
CA SER A 45 -12.32 -16.58 21.85
C SER A 45 -12.42 -15.70 23.11
N LEU A 46 -13.65 -15.42 23.56
CA LEU A 46 -13.89 -14.65 24.78
C LEU A 46 -13.39 -15.40 26.01
N ILE A 47 -13.65 -16.70 26.16
CA ILE A 47 -13.18 -17.48 27.32
C ILE A 47 -11.64 -17.54 27.35
N LEU A 48 -11.01 -17.84 26.22
CA LEU A 48 -9.55 -17.85 26.10
C LEU A 48 -8.94 -16.49 26.44
N GLY A 49 -9.50 -15.40 25.89
CA GLY A 49 -9.02 -14.04 26.14
C GLY A 49 -9.26 -13.54 27.57
N LEU A 50 -10.41 -13.84 28.18
CA LEU A 50 -10.68 -13.54 29.59
C LEU A 50 -9.69 -14.26 30.50
N ALA A 51 -9.47 -15.56 30.28
CA ALA A 51 -8.58 -16.37 31.11
C ALA A 51 -7.11 -15.94 30.96
N THR A 52 -6.65 -15.68 29.73
CA THR A 52 -5.28 -15.20 29.47
C THR A 52 -5.04 -13.79 30.00
N GLY A 53 -5.97 -12.85 29.77
CA GLY A 53 -5.91 -11.51 30.32
C GLY A 53 -5.93 -11.49 31.86
N PHE A 54 -6.72 -12.35 32.49
CA PHE A 54 -6.73 -12.53 33.95
C PHE A 54 -5.40 -13.09 34.46
N ALA A 55 -4.95 -14.21 33.88
CA ALA A 55 -3.69 -14.86 34.24
C ALA A 55 -2.51 -13.90 34.10
N ARG A 56 -2.49 -13.08 33.04
CA ARG A 56 -1.40 -12.13 32.77
C ARG A 56 -1.30 -11.01 33.82
N VAL A 57 -2.43 -10.53 34.36
CA VAL A 57 -2.46 -9.51 35.41
C VAL A 57 -2.25 -10.12 36.81
N ARG A 58 -2.62 -11.39 37.02
CA ARG A 58 -2.53 -12.06 38.33
C ARG A 58 -1.20 -12.79 38.57
N ILE A 59 -0.51 -13.25 37.53
CA ILE A 59 0.68 -14.10 37.59
C ILE A 59 1.92 -13.34 37.09
N THR A 60 2.86 -13.07 38.00
CA THR A 60 4.11 -12.35 37.70
C THR A 60 5.02 -13.12 36.72
N ASN A 61 5.02 -14.46 36.78
CA ASN A 61 5.83 -15.28 35.88
C ASN A 61 5.21 -15.36 34.47
N ARG A 62 5.88 -14.72 33.50
CA ARG A 62 5.51 -14.69 32.07
C ARG A 62 5.28 -16.07 31.43
N TRP A 63 6.00 -17.11 31.87
CA TRP A 63 5.88 -18.46 31.30
C TRP A 63 4.66 -19.20 31.85
N ALA A 64 4.32 -18.98 33.12
CA ALA A 64 3.12 -19.55 33.73
C ALA A 64 1.83 -18.94 33.14
N ALA A 65 1.83 -17.63 32.83
CA ALA A 65 0.70 -16.99 32.16
C ALA A 65 0.48 -17.54 30.72
N ASP A 66 1.55 -17.77 29.96
CA ASP A 66 1.49 -18.43 28.65
C ASP A 66 1.02 -19.89 28.76
N ALA A 67 1.47 -20.63 29.76
CA ALA A 67 1.04 -22.00 29.98
C ALA A 67 -0.49 -22.07 30.25
N VAL A 68 -1.05 -21.11 31.00
CA VAL A 68 -2.51 -20.99 31.16
C VAL A 68 -3.20 -20.75 29.82
N ALA A 69 -2.63 -19.93 28.92
CA ALA A 69 -3.18 -19.74 27.56
C ALA A 69 -3.29 -21.06 26.79
N VAL A 70 -2.21 -21.85 26.79
CA VAL A 70 -2.15 -23.14 26.09
C VAL A 70 -3.11 -24.15 26.71
N VAL A 71 -3.12 -24.28 28.04
CA VAL A 71 -4.02 -25.20 28.75
C VAL A 71 -5.48 -24.84 28.50
N VAL A 72 -5.86 -23.56 28.56
CA VAL A 72 -7.23 -23.12 28.28
C VAL A 72 -7.61 -23.34 26.82
N ALA A 73 -6.73 -23.05 25.86
CA ALA A 73 -7.01 -23.30 24.45
C ALA A 73 -7.23 -24.78 24.14
N LEU A 74 -6.41 -25.66 24.71
CA LEU A 74 -6.54 -27.11 24.55
C LEU A 74 -7.79 -27.67 25.28
N ALA A 75 -8.09 -27.20 26.49
CA ALA A 75 -9.30 -27.58 27.21
C ALA A 75 -10.58 -27.17 26.43
N LEU A 76 -10.60 -25.93 25.90
CA LEU A 76 -11.69 -25.47 25.04
C LEU A 76 -11.83 -26.29 23.76
N MET A 77 -10.70 -26.65 23.12
CA MET A 77 -10.69 -27.52 21.94
C MET A 77 -11.31 -28.90 22.25
N LEU A 78 -10.92 -29.53 23.37
CA LEU A 78 -11.44 -30.84 23.79
C LEU A 78 -12.95 -30.83 24.10
N VAL A 79 -13.48 -29.70 24.60
CA VAL A 79 -14.92 -29.52 24.91
C VAL A 79 -15.73 -29.04 23.68
N GLY A 80 -15.08 -28.87 22.51
CA GLY A 80 -15.74 -28.34 21.29
C GLY A 80 -16.04 -26.84 21.32
N LEU A 81 -15.62 -26.14 22.37
CA LEU A 81 -15.75 -24.69 22.56
C LEU A 81 -14.45 -23.94 22.20
N GLY A 82 -13.62 -24.54 21.33
CA GLY A 82 -12.37 -23.95 20.85
C GLY A 82 -12.58 -22.58 20.22
N ALA A 83 -11.66 -21.64 20.45
CA ALA A 83 -11.69 -20.30 19.86
C ALA A 83 -11.59 -20.30 18.32
N LEU A 84 -11.01 -21.37 17.75
CA LEU A 84 -11.16 -21.76 16.34
C LEU A 84 -11.88 -23.10 16.28
N GLN A 85 -12.90 -23.19 15.43
CA GLN A 85 -13.58 -24.43 15.06
C GLN A 85 -13.06 -24.90 13.70
N PHE A 86 -12.55 -26.13 13.68
CA PHE A 86 -11.96 -26.77 12.50
C PHE A 86 -12.90 -27.83 11.94
N ASP A 87 -12.98 -27.87 10.62
CA ASP A 87 -13.69 -28.89 9.86
C ASP A 87 -13.02 -30.29 9.97
N ASP A 88 -13.72 -31.35 9.57
CA ASP A 88 -13.28 -32.76 9.69
C ASP A 88 -12.12 -33.15 8.75
N SER A 89 -11.79 -32.26 7.82
CA SER A 89 -10.54 -32.26 7.06
C SER A 89 -9.27 -32.09 7.92
N PHE A 90 -9.35 -31.51 9.12
CA PHE A 90 -8.19 -31.32 10.00
C PHE A 90 -7.96 -32.51 10.94
N SER A 91 -6.79 -33.14 10.84
CA SER A 91 -6.35 -34.20 11.77
C SER A 91 -6.26 -33.71 13.23
N LEU A 92 -6.40 -34.61 14.19
CA LEU A 92 -6.29 -34.29 15.63
C LEU A 92 -4.97 -33.56 15.96
N VAL A 93 -3.86 -34.00 15.37
CA VAL A 93 -2.54 -33.37 15.54
C VAL A 93 -2.54 -31.94 15.00
N ALA A 94 -3.12 -31.70 13.82
CA ALA A 94 -3.24 -30.36 13.26
C ALA A 94 -4.11 -29.44 14.14
N ARG A 95 -5.27 -29.94 14.62
CA ARG A 95 -6.15 -29.19 15.55
C ARG A 95 -5.40 -28.78 16.83
N VAL A 96 -4.69 -29.72 17.46
CA VAL A 96 -3.85 -29.46 18.65
C VAL A 96 -2.78 -28.40 18.37
N VAL A 97 -2.00 -28.56 17.30
CA VAL A 97 -0.93 -27.61 16.93
C VAL A 97 -1.51 -26.21 16.68
N LEU A 98 -2.60 -26.10 15.92
CA LEU A 98 -3.24 -24.80 15.62
C LEU A 98 -3.84 -24.15 16.88
N SER A 99 -4.38 -24.92 17.83
CA SER A 99 -4.81 -24.40 19.14
C SER A 99 -3.64 -23.91 20.01
N VAL A 100 -2.48 -24.57 19.97
CA VAL A 100 -1.25 -24.09 20.64
C VAL A 100 -0.72 -22.81 19.99
N VAL A 101 -0.70 -22.75 18.65
CA VAL A 101 -0.32 -21.53 17.90
C VAL A 101 -1.24 -20.38 18.24
N LEU A 102 -2.56 -20.61 18.30
CA LEU A 102 -3.56 -19.61 18.69
C LEU A 102 -3.31 -19.10 20.13
N ALA A 103 -3.03 -19.99 21.09
CA ALA A 103 -2.70 -19.59 22.45
C ALA A 103 -1.42 -18.72 22.50
N GLY A 104 -0.41 -19.05 21.70
CA GLY A 104 0.83 -18.27 21.58
C GLY A 104 0.60 -16.88 20.98
N THR A 105 -0.14 -16.78 19.87
CA THR A 105 -0.43 -15.51 19.19
C THR A 105 -1.39 -14.62 19.99
N VAL A 106 -2.20 -15.18 20.89
CA VAL A 106 -2.96 -14.42 21.90
C VAL A 106 -2.05 -13.96 23.05
N SER A 107 -1.33 -14.89 23.70
CA SER A 107 -0.60 -14.58 24.96
C SER A 107 0.62 -13.68 24.74
N ILE A 108 1.42 -13.93 23.70
CA ILE A 108 2.72 -13.25 23.52
C ILE A 108 2.53 -11.73 23.31
N PRO A 109 1.63 -11.22 22.45
CA PRO A 109 1.39 -9.77 22.34
C PRO A 109 0.77 -9.16 23.60
N LEU A 110 -0.10 -9.89 24.32
CA LEU A 110 -0.62 -9.46 25.62
C LEU A 110 0.50 -9.24 26.65
N ARG A 111 1.68 -9.86 26.49
CA ARG A 111 2.87 -9.54 27.31
C ARG A 111 3.40 -8.12 27.13
N SER A 112 3.11 -7.44 26.02
CA SER A 112 3.44 -6.03 25.76
C SER A 112 2.26 -5.11 26.10
N ILE A 113 1.06 -5.47 25.65
CA ILE A 113 -0.18 -4.68 25.83
C ILE A 113 -0.49 -4.48 27.32
N LEU A 114 -0.40 -5.54 28.14
CA LEU A 114 -0.77 -5.51 29.56
C LEU A 114 0.43 -5.27 30.50
N ARG A 115 1.60 -4.84 29.99
CA ARG A 115 2.89 -4.82 30.71
C ARG A 115 2.87 -4.09 32.07
N GLU A 116 2.08 -3.03 32.21
CA GLU A 116 2.03 -2.16 33.39
C GLU A 116 0.75 -2.33 34.22
N LEU A 117 -0.12 -3.27 33.84
CA LEU A 117 -1.32 -3.60 34.60
C LEU A 117 -0.96 -4.56 35.74
N HIS A 118 -1.40 -4.21 36.95
CA HIS A 118 -1.30 -5.06 38.13
C HIS A 118 -2.68 -5.40 38.69
N PHE A 119 -2.74 -6.45 39.51
CA PHE A 119 -3.96 -6.90 40.15
C PHE A 119 -4.40 -5.92 41.26
N GLY A 120 -5.20 -4.92 40.92
CA GLY A 120 -5.69 -3.90 41.86
C GLY A 120 -6.43 -2.75 41.18
N ALA A 121 -6.57 -1.63 41.90
CA ALA A 121 -7.00 -0.36 41.31
C ALA A 121 -5.88 0.22 40.44
N LEU A 122 -6.23 0.75 39.26
CA LEU A 122 -5.29 1.32 38.30
C LEU A 122 -5.33 2.85 38.38
N THR A 123 -4.20 3.48 38.10
CA THR A 123 -4.19 4.88 37.69
C THR A 123 -4.84 5.05 36.31
N ARG A 124 -5.30 6.27 36.01
CA ARG A 124 -5.83 6.62 34.69
C ARG A 124 -4.80 6.36 33.58
N HIS A 125 -3.53 6.70 33.83
CA HIS A 125 -2.41 6.51 32.90
C HIS A 125 -2.21 5.04 32.53
N GLN A 126 -2.13 4.13 33.51
CA GLN A 126 -1.97 2.69 33.25
C GLN A 126 -3.15 2.08 32.47
N PHE A 127 -4.37 2.57 32.69
CA PHE A 127 -5.54 2.17 31.90
C PHE A 127 -5.45 2.69 30.46
N GLU A 128 -5.15 3.98 30.28
CA GLU A 128 -5.02 4.60 28.96
C GLU A 128 -3.87 3.98 28.14
N ASP A 129 -2.71 3.72 28.74
CA ASP A 129 -1.58 3.04 28.07
C ASP A 129 -1.93 1.63 27.58
N ALA A 130 -2.62 0.84 28.40
CA ALA A 130 -3.02 -0.51 28.00
C ALA A 130 -4.02 -0.49 26.84
N VAL A 131 -4.94 0.49 26.83
CA VAL A 131 -5.86 0.72 25.71
C VAL A 131 -5.12 1.21 24.47
N ILE A 132 -4.18 2.15 24.60
CA ILE A 132 -3.37 2.63 23.47
C ILE A 132 -2.57 1.48 22.86
N ARG A 133 -1.86 0.67 23.66
CA ARG A 133 -1.09 -0.48 23.15
C ARG A 133 -1.96 -1.53 22.49
N PHE A 134 -3.16 -1.78 23.00
CA PHE A 134 -4.16 -2.63 22.34
C PHE A 134 -4.58 -2.04 20.99
N LEU A 135 -4.94 -0.76 20.94
CA LEU A 135 -5.36 -0.08 19.70
C LEU A 135 -4.22 -0.01 18.66
N THR A 136 -2.97 0.17 19.08
CA THR A 136 -1.79 0.10 18.21
C THR A 136 -1.61 -1.31 17.64
N GLY A 137 -1.68 -2.35 18.48
CA GLY A 137 -1.58 -3.74 18.04
C GLY A 137 -2.71 -4.16 17.09
N PHE A 138 -3.95 -3.77 17.41
CA PHE A 138 -5.12 -3.96 16.56
C PHE A 138 -4.96 -3.21 15.24
N GLY A 139 -4.51 -1.95 15.30
CA GLY A 139 -4.24 -1.12 14.13
C GLY A 139 -3.25 -1.77 13.18
N TYR A 140 -2.12 -2.29 13.67
CA TYR A 140 -1.17 -3.03 12.82
C TYR A 140 -1.82 -4.23 12.13
N ILE A 141 -2.56 -5.08 12.85
CA ILE A 141 -3.24 -6.22 12.24
C ILE A 141 -4.28 -5.77 11.20
N PHE A 142 -5.13 -4.81 11.56
CA PHE A 142 -6.23 -4.32 10.72
C PHE A 142 -5.71 -3.64 9.44
N PHE A 143 -4.75 -2.71 9.57
CA PHE A 143 -4.17 -2.00 8.42
C PHE A 143 -3.28 -2.90 7.55
N THR A 144 -2.59 -3.90 8.12
CA THR A 144 -1.91 -4.91 7.30
C THR A 144 -2.92 -5.79 6.56
N ALA A 145 -3.99 -6.26 7.22
CA ALA A 145 -4.98 -7.12 6.59
C ALA A 145 -5.74 -6.42 5.45
N ILE A 146 -6.22 -5.19 5.66
CA ILE A 146 -6.98 -4.43 4.64
C ILE A 146 -6.14 -4.10 3.40
N VAL A 147 -4.81 -3.98 3.56
CA VAL A 147 -3.88 -3.77 2.45
C VAL A 147 -3.50 -5.10 1.78
N VAL A 148 -3.08 -6.11 2.54
CA VAL A 148 -2.51 -7.35 1.98
C VAL A 148 -3.57 -8.27 1.36
N ILE A 149 -4.78 -8.35 1.91
CA ILE A 149 -5.82 -9.27 1.43
C ILE A 149 -6.20 -8.98 -0.05
N PRO A 150 -6.46 -7.74 -0.49
CA PRO A 150 -6.71 -7.45 -1.90
C PRO A 150 -5.57 -7.89 -2.85
N PHE A 151 -4.31 -7.64 -2.48
CA PHE A 151 -3.16 -8.08 -3.28
C PHE A 151 -3.04 -9.61 -3.31
N TYR A 152 -3.29 -10.29 -2.18
CA TYR A 152 -3.34 -11.74 -2.13
C TYR A 152 -4.43 -12.31 -3.05
N VAL A 153 -5.65 -11.77 -2.99
CA VAL A 153 -6.76 -12.21 -3.85
C VAL A 153 -6.44 -11.96 -5.32
N MET A 154 -5.81 -10.84 -5.67
CA MET A 154 -5.36 -10.55 -7.04
C MET A 154 -4.36 -11.59 -7.56
N VAL A 155 -3.34 -11.94 -6.76
CA VAL A 155 -2.33 -12.96 -7.12
C VAL A 155 -2.94 -14.36 -7.16
N MET A 156 -3.73 -14.74 -6.16
CA MET A 156 -4.42 -16.03 -6.12
C MET A 156 -5.34 -16.21 -7.34
N THR A 157 -6.13 -15.20 -7.69
CA THR A 157 -7.08 -15.25 -8.82
C THR A 157 -6.37 -15.35 -10.16
N SER A 158 -5.18 -14.77 -10.32
CA SER A 158 -4.39 -14.88 -11.56
C SER A 158 -3.76 -16.26 -11.76
N MET A 159 -3.58 -17.02 -10.68
CA MET A 159 -3.01 -18.38 -10.67
C MET A 159 -4.08 -19.50 -10.77
N LYS A 160 -5.37 -19.15 -10.87
CA LYS A 160 -6.50 -20.08 -11.03
C LYS A 160 -7.09 -20.06 -12.43
N SER A 161 -7.76 -21.15 -12.80
CA SER A 161 -8.57 -21.17 -14.01
C SER A 161 -9.96 -20.56 -13.76
N GLN A 162 -10.54 -19.95 -14.80
CA GLN A 162 -11.91 -19.42 -14.79
C GLN A 162 -12.93 -20.47 -14.33
N GLN A 163 -12.73 -21.74 -14.68
CA GLN A 163 -13.59 -22.83 -14.23
C GLN A 163 -13.54 -23.00 -12.71
N GLN A 164 -12.35 -22.98 -12.08
CA GLN A 164 -12.22 -23.06 -10.63
C GLN A 164 -12.91 -21.86 -9.94
N LEU A 165 -12.72 -20.65 -10.47
CA LEU A 165 -13.33 -19.43 -9.96
C LEU A 165 -14.85 -19.40 -10.08
N MET A 166 -15.43 -20.14 -11.03
CA MET A 166 -16.88 -20.28 -11.19
C MET A 166 -17.47 -21.45 -10.38
N LEU A 167 -16.70 -22.53 -10.16
CA LEU A 167 -17.10 -23.65 -9.31
C LEU A 167 -17.07 -23.28 -7.81
N ASN A 168 -16.05 -22.57 -7.36
CA ASN A 168 -15.96 -22.07 -5.99
C ASN A 168 -15.31 -20.68 -5.93
N PRO A 169 -16.10 -19.59 -6.01
CA PRO A 169 -15.57 -18.22 -5.93
C PRO A 169 -15.04 -17.83 -4.54
N LEU A 170 -15.23 -18.68 -3.52
CA LEU A 170 -14.73 -18.50 -2.15
C LEU A 170 -13.54 -19.41 -1.83
N ASP A 171 -13.03 -20.16 -2.81
CA ASP A 171 -11.77 -20.86 -2.67
C ASP A 171 -10.60 -19.88 -2.80
N PHE A 172 -10.00 -19.54 -1.66
CA PHE A 172 -8.83 -18.66 -1.57
C PHE A 172 -7.49 -19.40 -1.60
N THR A 173 -7.45 -20.72 -1.81
CA THR A 173 -6.19 -21.49 -1.83
C THR A 173 -5.32 -21.23 -3.04
N ILE A 174 -4.06 -21.66 -2.99
CA ILE A 174 -3.18 -21.76 -4.15
C ILE A 174 -2.77 -23.24 -4.30
N ASP A 175 -3.21 -23.88 -5.38
CA ASP A 175 -2.92 -25.29 -5.66
C ASP A 175 -1.49 -25.47 -6.20
N LEU A 176 -0.53 -25.55 -5.28
CA LEU A 176 0.89 -25.72 -5.57
C LEU A 176 1.22 -27.03 -6.32
N SER A 177 0.31 -28.03 -6.34
CA SER A 177 0.54 -29.29 -7.05
C SER A 177 0.64 -29.11 -8.57
N ARG A 178 0.10 -28.02 -9.10
CA ARG A 178 0.16 -27.64 -10.52
C ARG A 178 1.54 -27.21 -11.01
N GLY A 179 2.50 -26.95 -10.11
CA GLY A 179 3.87 -26.60 -10.47
C GLY A 179 3.96 -25.36 -11.39
N TRP A 180 4.41 -25.55 -12.63
CA TRP A 180 4.51 -24.44 -13.58
C TRP A 180 3.17 -23.97 -14.15
N HIS A 181 2.13 -24.81 -14.14
CA HIS A 181 0.81 -24.48 -14.69
C HIS A 181 0.06 -23.39 -13.93
N LEU A 182 0.49 -23.02 -12.71
CA LEU A 182 -0.02 -21.83 -12.02
C LEU A 182 0.30 -20.53 -12.79
N PHE A 183 1.28 -20.55 -13.70
CA PHE A 183 1.71 -19.40 -14.48
C PHE A 183 1.17 -19.40 -15.93
N ASP A 184 0.33 -20.37 -16.31
CA ASP A 184 -0.25 -20.45 -17.67
C ASP A 184 -0.98 -19.16 -18.07
N SER A 185 -1.74 -18.56 -17.13
CA SER A 185 -2.40 -17.26 -17.32
C SER A 185 -1.46 -16.13 -17.71
N TYR A 186 -0.21 -16.15 -17.22
CA TYR A 186 0.83 -15.16 -17.54
C TYR A 186 1.51 -15.47 -18.88
N TYR A 187 1.75 -16.75 -19.17
CA TYR A 187 2.32 -17.19 -20.44
C TYR A 187 1.37 -16.87 -21.61
N GLU A 188 0.08 -17.18 -21.48
CA GLU A 188 -0.93 -16.85 -22.49
C GLU A 188 -1.10 -15.32 -22.64
N LEU A 189 -1.01 -14.56 -21.55
CA LEU A 189 -1.06 -13.10 -21.57
C LEU A 189 0.12 -12.49 -22.37
N MET A 190 1.34 -13.04 -22.20
CA MET A 190 2.50 -12.57 -22.95
C MET A 190 2.47 -12.99 -24.43
N THR A 191 2.06 -14.23 -24.72
CA THR A 191 2.15 -14.82 -26.06
C THR A 191 0.95 -14.54 -26.96
N ARG A 192 -0.29 -14.61 -26.43
CA ARG A 192 -1.52 -14.39 -27.20
C ARG A 192 -1.95 -12.93 -27.21
N PHE A 193 -1.97 -12.31 -26.02
CA PHE A 193 -2.42 -10.92 -25.87
C PHE A 193 -1.30 -9.88 -26.05
N HIS A 194 -0.08 -10.31 -26.40
CA HIS A 194 1.08 -9.46 -26.71
C HIS A 194 1.40 -8.44 -25.59
N PHE A 195 1.09 -8.77 -24.34
CA PHE A 195 1.01 -7.81 -23.23
C PHE A 195 2.36 -7.14 -22.88
N GLY A 196 3.48 -7.77 -23.22
CA GLY A 196 4.81 -7.14 -23.14
C GLY A 196 4.94 -5.86 -23.97
N ARG A 197 4.17 -5.73 -25.06
CA ARG A 197 4.08 -4.49 -25.85
C ARG A 197 3.39 -3.37 -25.06
N TYR A 198 2.31 -3.66 -24.33
CA TYR A 198 1.64 -2.66 -23.50
C TYR A 198 2.51 -2.21 -22.33
N LEU A 199 3.25 -3.15 -21.74
CA LEU A 199 4.24 -2.87 -20.70
C LEU A 199 5.34 -1.93 -21.22
N TRP A 200 5.89 -2.22 -22.40
CA TRP A 200 6.90 -1.37 -23.04
C TRP A 200 6.35 0.02 -23.41
N THR A 201 5.17 0.08 -24.01
CA THR A 201 4.50 1.36 -24.34
C THR A 201 4.29 2.21 -23.09
N SER A 202 3.74 1.65 -22.00
CA SER A 202 3.58 2.38 -20.74
C SER A 202 4.90 2.81 -20.13
N PHE A 203 5.93 1.96 -20.14
CA PHE A 203 7.25 2.32 -19.64
C PHE A 203 7.85 3.49 -20.42
N TYR A 204 7.88 3.39 -21.74
CA TYR A 204 8.39 4.41 -22.65
C TYR A 204 7.66 5.75 -22.49
N VAL A 205 6.33 5.73 -22.52
CA VAL A 205 5.48 6.92 -22.31
C VAL A 205 5.73 7.54 -20.93
N SER A 206 5.83 6.73 -19.88
CA SER A 206 6.02 7.22 -18.50
C SER A 206 7.40 7.85 -18.32
N VAL A 207 8.47 7.24 -18.85
CA VAL A 207 9.83 7.80 -18.80
C VAL A 207 9.91 9.12 -19.56
N LEU A 208 9.33 9.21 -20.77
CA LEU A 208 9.27 10.47 -21.51
C LEU A 208 8.43 11.53 -20.79
N THR A 209 7.31 11.13 -20.17
CA THR A 209 6.49 12.03 -19.36
C THR A 209 7.29 12.60 -18.19
N VAL A 210 8.07 11.78 -17.48
CA VAL A 210 8.96 12.25 -16.41
C VAL A 210 10.00 13.24 -16.94
N ALA A 211 10.68 12.90 -18.03
CA ALA A 211 11.72 13.75 -18.62
C ALA A 211 11.15 15.13 -19.03
N LEU A 212 10.05 15.15 -19.77
CA LEU A 212 9.37 16.39 -20.20
C LEU A 212 8.81 17.17 -18.99
N THR A 213 8.21 16.48 -18.03
CA THR A 213 7.65 17.13 -16.83
C THR A 213 8.75 17.81 -16.02
N LEU A 214 9.88 17.14 -15.77
CA LEU A 214 11.01 17.73 -15.04
C LEU A 214 11.67 18.86 -15.85
N LEU A 215 11.81 18.71 -17.18
CA LEU A 215 12.36 19.74 -18.06
C LEU A 215 11.64 21.09 -17.93
N PHE A 216 10.31 21.09 -17.82
CA PHE A 216 9.53 22.33 -17.63
C PHE A 216 9.33 22.72 -16.15
N SER A 217 9.11 21.75 -15.26
CA SER A 217 8.80 22.03 -13.85
C SER A 217 10.01 22.44 -13.02
N VAL A 218 11.22 21.94 -13.30
CA VAL A 218 12.45 22.34 -12.58
C VAL A 218 12.76 23.83 -12.75
N PRO A 219 12.91 24.39 -13.97
CA PRO A 219 13.19 25.83 -14.13
C PRO A 219 12.01 26.69 -13.67
N GLY A 220 10.77 26.27 -13.92
CA GLY A 220 9.58 26.99 -13.46
C GLY A 220 9.50 27.08 -11.93
N ALA A 221 9.70 25.96 -11.23
CA ALA A 221 9.68 25.93 -9.78
C ALA A 221 10.84 26.73 -9.18
N TYR A 222 12.06 26.61 -9.73
CA TYR A 222 13.21 27.43 -9.30
C TYR A 222 12.92 28.93 -9.46
N ALA A 223 12.40 29.35 -10.62
CA ALA A 223 12.06 30.75 -10.88
C ALA A 223 11.06 31.30 -9.85
N VAL A 224 9.99 30.56 -9.54
CA VAL A 224 8.97 31.03 -8.59
C VAL A 224 9.41 30.89 -7.13
N ALA A 225 10.37 30.00 -6.82
CA ALA A 225 10.94 29.84 -5.48
C ALA A 225 12.03 30.89 -5.16
N ARG A 226 12.90 31.23 -6.13
CA ARG A 226 14.11 32.04 -5.90
C ARG A 226 14.10 33.42 -6.56
N LEU A 227 13.53 33.57 -7.75
CA LEU A 227 13.59 34.84 -8.50
C LEU A 227 12.44 35.77 -8.10
N ARG A 228 12.72 37.07 -8.02
CA ARG A 228 11.71 38.11 -7.77
C ARG A 228 11.27 38.71 -9.10
N PHE A 229 10.01 38.48 -9.49
CA PHE A 229 9.45 39.02 -10.73
C PHE A 229 7.99 39.48 -10.56
N ARG A 230 7.53 40.38 -11.44
CA ARG A 230 6.16 40.92 -11.41
C ARG A 230 5.18 39.77 -11.67
N GLY A 231 4.24 39.55 -10.75
CA GLY A 231 3.25 38.47 -10.84
C GLY A 231 3.63 37.14 -10.18
N GLN A 232 4.83 37.00 -9.59
CA GLN A 232 5.30 35.76 -8.92
C GLN A 232 4.27 35.15 -7.95
N LYS A 233 3.61 35.96 -7.12
CA LYS A 233 2.58 35.49 -6.16
C LYS A 233 1.32 34.96 -6.87
N VAL A 234 0.93 35.55 -7.99
CA VAL A 234 -0.22 35.12 -8.80
C VAL A 234 0.12 33.80 -9.49
N PHE A 235 1.28 33.71 -10.16
CA PHE A 235 1.75 32.48 -10.79
C PHE A 235 1.87 31.33 -9.78
N SER A 236 2.47 31.58 -8.61
CA SER A 236 2.57 30.60 -7.52
C SER A 236 1.23 30.05 -7.03
N ARG A 237 0.15 30.86 -7.06
CA ARG A 237 -1.21 30.42 -6.71
C ARG A 237 -1.90 29.74 -7.89
N GLY A 238 -1.66 30.21 -9.10
CA GLY A 238 -2.19 29.63 -10.35
C GLY A 238 -1.79 28.17 -10.56
N ILE A 239 -0.56 27.80 -10.23
CA ILE A 239 -0.09 26.39 -10.29
C ILE A 239 -1.03 25.45 -9.50
N LEU A 240 -1.38 25.84 -8.26
CA LEU A 240 -2.27 25.05 -7.41
C LEU A 240 -3.70 25.04 -7.97
N LEU A 241 -4.21 26.17 -8.44
CA LEU A 241 -5.55 26.26 -9.04
C LEU A 241 -5.69 25.38 -10.29
N ILE A 242 -4.67 25.33 -11.14
CA ILE A 242 -4.63 24.46 -12.33
C ILE A 242 -4.63 22.98 -11.91
N TYR A 243 -3.82 22.61 -10.91
CA TYR A 243 -3.78 21.24 -10.39
C TYR A 243 -5.13 20.78 -9.77
N MET A 244 -5.92 21.70 -9.22
CA MET A 244 -7.24 21.39 -8.67
C MET A 244 -8.33 21.17 -9.72
N VAL A 245 -8.09 21.45 -11.01
CA VAL A 245 -9.07 21.20 -12.09
C VAL A 245 -9.17 19.70 -12.37
N PRO A 246 -10.35 19.06 -12.23
CA PRO A 246 -10.49 17.64 -12.54
C PRO A 246 -10.33 17.39 -14.04
N MET A 247 -9.31 16.62 -14.43
CA MET A 247 -8.99 16.35 -15.85
C MET A 247 -10.16 15.76 -16.65
N ILE A 248 -11.09 15.07 -16.00
CA ILE A 248 -12.29 14.52 -16.65
C ILE A 248 -13.21 15.59 -17.26
N VAL A 249 -13.20 16.83 -16.73
CA VAL A 249 -13.94 17.97 -17.31
C VAL A 249 -13.34 18.40 -18.65
N LEU A 250 -12.02 18.26 -18.81
CA LEU A 250 -11.29 18.60 -20.02
C LEU A 250 -11.26 17.47 -21.05
N ALA A 251 -11.75 16.28 -20.70
CA ALA A 251 -11.59 15.08 -21.51
C ALA A 251 -12.23 15.17 -22.90
N LEU A 252 -13.47 15.67 -23.00
CA LEU A 252 -14.15 15.88 -24.29
C LEU A 252 -13.48 16.98 -25.13
N PRO A 253 -13.16 18.18 -24.60
CA PRO A 253 -12.35 19.17 -25.32
C PRO A 253 -11.01 18.64 -25.84
N ILE A 254 -10.27 17.87 -25.02
CA ILE A 254 -8.99 17.25 -25.42
C ILE A 254 -9.22 16.26 -26.58
N TYR A 255 -10.22 15.39 -26.47
CA TYR A 255 -10.56 14.42 -27.53
C TYR A 255 -10.92 15.09 -28.86
N ILE A 256 -11.73 16.16 -28.83
CA ILE A 256 -12.08 16.93 -30.02
C ILE A 256 -10.83 17.56 -30.63
N ALA A 257 -10.04 18.28 -29.82
CA ALA A 257 -8.81 18.93 -30.28
C ALA A 257 -7.82 17.91 -30.89
N TYR A 258 -7.56 16.78 -30.22
CA TYR A 258 -6.65 15.74 -30.69
C TYR A 258 -7.15 15.03 -31.95
N SER A 259 -8.47 14.94 -32.14
CA SER A 259 -9.07 14.43 -33.37
C SER A 259 -8.89 15.42 -34.52
N MET A 260 -9.08 16.73 -34.29
CA MET A 260 -8.91 17.77 -35.31
C MET A 260 -7.47 17.88 -35.83
N VAL A 261 -6.46 17.69 -34.96
CA VAL A 261 -5.03 17.79 -35.34
C VAL A 261 -4.38 16.45 -35.69
N GLY A 262 -5.16 15.36 -35.75
CA GLY A 262 -4.64 14.02 -36.12
C GLY A 262 -3.71 13.37 -35.08
N LEU A 263 -3.77 13.80 -33.82
CA LEU A 263 -2.97 13.25 -32.71
C LEU A 263 -3.66 12.10 -31.97
N ARG A 264 -4.93 11.83 -32.26
CA ARG A 264 -5.62 10.62 -31.79
C ARG A 264 -4.94 9.37 -32.35
N ASN A 265 -4.99 8.29 -31.56
CA ASN A 265 -4.43 6.99 -31.87
C ASN A 265 -2.92 7.04 -32.17
N SER A 266 -2.17 7.85 -31.39
CA SER A 266 -0.74 8.09 -31.54
C SER A 266 -0.03 8.16 -30.18
N ILE A 267 1.09 7.44 -30.05
CA ILE A 267 1.96 7.50 -28.86
C ILE A 267 2.51 8.91 -28.63
N LEU A 268 2.81 9.64 -29.70
CA LEU A 268 3.26 11.03 -29.62
C LEU A 268 2.17 11.95 -29.03
N GLY A 269 0.90 11.69 -29.34
CA GLY A 269 -0.22 12.37 -28.69
C GLY A 269 -0.24 12.14 -27.18
N ILE A 270 -0.10 10.88 -26.75
CA ILE A 270 -0.05 10.52 -25.32
C ILE A 270 1.14 11.19 -24.60
N VAL A 271 2.34 11.13 -25.20
CA VAL A 271 3.56 11.75 -24.65
C VAL A 271 3.44 13.27 -24.52
N MET A 272 2.61 13.94 -25.33
CA MET A 272 2.36 15.38 -25.19
C MET A 272 1.28 15.73 -24.18
N ILE A 273 0.20 14.93 -24.06
CA ILE A 273 -0.90 15.25 -23.12
C ILE A 273 -0.57 14.88 -21.67
N TYR A 274 0.21 13.82 -21.41
CA TYR A 274 0.55 13.41 -20.06
C TYR A 274 1.33 14.50 -19.27
N PRO A 275 2.38 15.15 -19.82
CA PRO A 275 3.04 16.30 -19.18
C PRO A 275 2.10 17.43 -18.77
N VAL A 276 1.00 17.66 -19.49
CA VAL A 276 0.02 18.72 -19.15
C VAL A 276 -0.63 18.45 -17.79
N THR A 277 -0.85 17.19 -17.43
CA THR A 277 -1.45 16.80 -16.13
C THR A 277 -0.43 16.74 -15.01
N THR A 278 0.83 16.41 -15.31
CA THR A 278 1.90 16.20 -14.32
C THR A 278 2.76 17.43 -14.04
N ILE A 279 2.88 18.39 -14.96
CA ILE A 279 3.63 19.64 -14.76
C ILE A 279 3.08 20.47 -13.58
N PRO A 280 1.76 20.68 -13.39
CA PRO A 280 1.25 21.47 -12.27
C PRO A 280 1.64 20.90 -10.90
N VAL A 281 1.55 19.58 -10.71
CA VAL A 281 1.91 18.94 -9.44
C VAL A 281 3.42 18.88 -9.23
N ALA A 282 4.21 18.62 -10.27
CA ALA A 282 5.66 18.67 -10.20
C ALA A 282 6.18 20.08 -9.86
N LEU A 283 5.60 21.13 -10.47
CA LEU A 283 5.87 22.53 -10.15
C LEU A 283 5.57 22.83 -8.67
N TYR A 284 4.41 22.39 -8.17
CA TYR A 284 4.02 22.61 -6.77
C TYR A 284 4.98 21.93 -5.79
N MET A 285 5.30 20.65 -6.00
CA MET A 285 6.22 19.88 -5.14
C MET A 285 7.64 20.45 -5.17
N LEU A 286 8.20 20.71 -6.36
CA LEU A 286 9.54 21.28 -6.50
C LEU A 286 9.63 22.70 -5.96
N GLN A 287 8.56 23.51 -6.05
CA GLN A 287 8.53 24.85 -5.48
C GLN A 287 8.65 24.80 -3.95
N GLY A 288 7.92 23.88 -3.30
CA GLY A 288 8.01 23.68 -1.85
C GLY A 288 9.43 23.31 -1.43
N TYR A 289 10.07 22.40 -2.18
CA TYR A 289 11.44 21.97 -1.91
C TYR A 289 12.48 23.07 -2.14
N PHE A 290 12.47 23.75 -3.29
CA PHE A 290 13.42 24.83 -3.60
C PHE A 290 13.32 26.01 -2.62
N ARG A 291 12.15 26.26 -2.01
CA ARG A 291 12.02 27.25 -0.93
C ARG A 291 12.69 26.83 0.38
N GLY A 292 12.75 25.52 0.67
CA GLY A 292 13.38 24.97 1.87
C GLY A 292 14.91 24.85 1.81
N LEU A 293 15.52 24.98 0.63
CA LEU A 293 16.98 25.04 0.50
C LEU A 293 17.52 26.37 1.06
N PRO A 294 18.62 26.36 1.84
CA PRO A 294 19.25 27.58 2.33
C PRO A 294 19.62 28.51 1.15
N VAL A 295 19.34 29.81 1.30
CA VAL A 295 19.61 30.83 0.26
C VAL A 295 21.09 31.21 0.27
N GLU A 296 21.70 31.16 1.45
CA GLU A 296 23.07 31.51 1.78
C GLU A 296 24.08 30.71 0.94
N VAL A 297 23.75 29.45 0.61
CA VAL A 297 24.60 28.57 -0.21
C VAL A 297 24.57 28.98 -1.69
N GLU A 298 23.44 29.49 -2.19
CA GLU A 298 23.37 30.09 -3.52
C GLU A 298 24.07 31.45 -3.57
N GLU A 299 23.96 32.25 -2.49
CA GLU A 299 24.62 33.55 -2.37
C GLU A 299 26.15 33.43 -2.29
N ALA A 300 26.68 32.48 -1.50
CA ALA A 300 28.11 32.16 -1.46
C ALA A 300 28.65 31.84 -2.86
N GLY A 301 27.95 31.01 -3.64
CA GLY A 301 28.35 30.71 -5.02
C GLY A 301 28.38 31.92 -5.94
N LEU A 302 27.53 32.93 -5.73
CA LEU A 302 27.58 34.19 -6.48
C LEU A 302 28.77 35.06 -6.05
N MET A 303 29.10 35.08 -4.76
CA MET A 303 30.27 35.78 -4.23
C MET A 303 31.59 35.16 -4.75
N ASP A 304 31.62 33.84 -4.94
CA ASP A 304 32.69 33.10 -5.61
C ASP A 304 32.74 33.32 -7.15
N GLY A 305 31.93 34.25 -7.68
CA GLY A 305 31.94 34.62 -9.10
C GLY A 305 31.21 33.66 -10.04
N LEU A 306 30.39 32.73 -9.53
CA LEU A 306 29.52 31.93 -10.39
C LEU A 306 28.36 32.79 -10.92
N SER A 307 28.06 32.67 -12.21
CA SER A 307 26.82 33.23 -12.75
C SER A 307 25.60 32.48 -12.20
N ARG A 308 24.42 33.12 -12.16
CA ARG A 308 23.17 32.50 -11.66
C ARG A 308 22.89 31.13 -12.29
N LEU A 309 23.16 30.98 -13.60
CA LEU A 309 23.00 29.69 -14.28
C LEU A 309 24.01 28.65 -13.76
N LYS A 310 25.27 29.01 -13.52
CA LYS A 310 26.27 28.11 -12.89
C LYS A 310 25.86 27.73 -11.46
N VAL A 311 25.28 28.65 -10.68
CA VAL A 311 24.74 28.35 -9.34
C VAL A 311 23.61 27.32 -9.42
N ILE A 312 22.64 27.50 -10.31
CA ILE A 312 21.56 26.51 -10.53
C ILE A 312 22.14 25.13 -10.84
N TRP A 313 23.01 25.03 -11.85
CA TRP A 313 23.53 23.74 -12.32
C TRP A 313 24.53 23.07 -11.38
N LYS A 314 25.37 23.83 -10.65
CA LYS A 314 26.43 23.27 -9.78
C LYS A 314 26.04 23.17 -8.30
N ILE A 315 25.06 23.94 -7.84
CA ILE A 315 24.68 24.02 -6.42
C ILE A 315 23.23 23.57 -6.24
N THR A 316 22.26 24.28 -6.83
CA THR A 316 20.85 24.03 -6.52
C THR A 316 20.34 22.68 -7.05
N LEU A 317 20.68 22.31 -8.29
CA LEU A 317 20.21 21.03 -8.87
C LEU A 317 20.83 19.79 -8.19
N PRO A 318 22.15 19.74 -7.88
CA PRO A 318 22.71 18.64 -7.08
C PRO A 318 22.09 18.52 -5.69
N LEU A 319 21.84 19.64 -4.99
CA LEU A 319 21.14 19.64 -3.70
C LEU A 319 19.69 19.14 -3.83
N ALA A 320 19.00 19.49 -4.92
CA ALA A 320 17.63 19.09 -5.18
C ALA A 320 17.46 17.71 -5.82
N LEU A 321 18.54 16.98 -6.12
CA LEU A 321 18.48 15.66 -6.75
C LEU A 321 17.57 14.65 -6.01
N PRO A 322 17.55 14.56 -4.67
CA PRO A 322 16.63 13.65 -3.96
C PRO A 322 15.16 14.03 -4.14
N ALA A 323 14.86 15.33 -4.21
CA ALA A 323 13.51 15.83 -4.45
C ALA A 323 13.08 15.64 -5.91
N MET A 324 13.98 15.91 -6.86
CA MET A 324 13.74 15.64 -8.29
C MET A 324 13.51 14.15 -8.56
N ALA A 325 14.23 13.25 -7.88
CA ALA A 325 13.99 11.81 -7.96
C ALA A 325 12.62 11.42 -7.37
N SER A 326 12.24 12.01 -6.22
CA SER A 326 10.94 11.78 -5.57
C SER A 326 9.76 12.28 -6.43
N VAL A 327 9.88 13.47 -7.01
CA VAL A 327 8.89 14.04 -7.93
C VAL A 327 8.86 13.25 -9.25
N GLY A 328 10.02 12.84 -9.77
CA GLY A 328 10.10 11.98 -10.95
C GLY A 328 9.40 10.64 -10.76
N LEU A 329 9.56 9.99 -9.60
CA LEU A 329 8.80 8.79 -9.26
C LEU A 329 7.30 9.06 -9.19
N TYR A 330 6.89 10.16 -8.55
CA TYR A 330 5.47 10.52 -8.45
C TYR A 330 4.83 10.78 -9.83
N VAL A 331 5.54 11.49 -10.71
CA VAL A 331 5.14 11.71 -12.11
C VAL A 331 5.10 10.40 -12.90
N PHE A 332 6.08 9.50 -12.70
CA PHE A 332 6.06 8.16 -13.30
C PHE A 332 4.82 7.38 -12.87
N MET A 333 4.48 7.38 -11.58
CA MET A 333 3.30 6.68 -11.07
C MET A 333 2.00 7.27 -11.64
N ILE A 334 1.90 8.58 -11.82
CA ILE A 334 0.73 9.19 -12.49
C ILE A 334 0.65 8.71 -13.95
N ALA A 335 1.73 8.82 -14.72
CA ALA A 335 1.76 8.45 -16.13
C ALA A 335 1.52 6.94 -16.36
N TRP A 336 2.05 6.09 -15.49
CA TRP A 336 1.90 4.64 -15.56
C TRP A 336 0.47 4.18 -15.27
N ASN A 337 -0.21 4.84 -14.32
CA ASN A 337 -1.58 4.54 -13.92
C ASN A 337 -2.64 5.38 -14.67
N GLU A 338 -2.22 6.27 -15.58
CA GLU A 338 -3.17 7.05 -16.39
C GLU A 338 -3.99 6.11 -17.27
N PHE A 339 -5.31 6.20 -17.13
CA PHE A 339 -6.27 5.34 -17.83
C PHE A 339 -7.21 6.14 -18.73
N LEU A 340 -7.65 7.33 -18.32
CA LEU A 340 -8.75 8.06 -18.95
C LEU A 340 -8.35 8.59 -20.33
N LEU A 341 -7.19 9.27 -20.41
CA LEU A 341 -6.69 9.83 -21.66
C LEU A 341 -6.24 8.70 -22.60
N ALA A 342 -5.58 7.66 -22.08
CA ALA A 342 -5.28 6.46 -22.86
C ALA A 342 -6.53 5.77 -23.43
N PHE A 343 -7.61 5.66 -22.64
CA PHE A 343 -8.88 5.06 -23.09
C PHE A 343 -9.58 5.89 -24.16
N MET A 344 -9.56 7.21 -24.04
CA MET A 344 -10.21 8.10 -24.99
C MET A 344 -9.41 8.36 -26.27
N LEU A 345 -8.07 8.29 -26.20
CA LEU A 345 -7.20 8.66 -27.32
C LEU A 345 -6.56 7.47 -28.04
N LEU A 346 -6.65 6.24 -27.53
CA LEU A 346 -6.07 5.05 -28.17
C LEU A 346 -7.14 4.03 -28.57
N ASP A 347 -7.18 3.75 -29.87
CA ASP A 347 -8.14 2.84 -30.50
C ASP A 347 -7.49 1.54 -30.99
N ASP A 348 -6.27 1.63 -31.53
CA ASP A 348 -5.50 0.49 -32.01
C ASP A 348 -4.81 -0.23 -30.84
N PRO A 349 -5.11 -1.52 -30.58
CA PRO A 349 -4.45 -2.31 -29.55
C PRO A 349 -2.93 -2.25 -29.64
N SER A 350 -2.37 -2.17 -30.85
CA SER A 350 -0.92 -2.08 -31.07
C SER A 350 -0.28 -0.84 -30.42
N LYS A 351 -1.06 0.14 -29.99
CA LYS A 351 -0.60 1.39 -29.36
C LYS A 351 -1.04 1.53 -27.90
N PHE A 352 -1.73 0.54 -27.33
CA PHE A 352 -2.25 0.64 -25.97
C PHE A 352 -1.14 0.77 -24.93
N THR A 353 -1.37 1.66 -23.96
CA THR A 353 -0.71 1.65 -22.66
C THR A 353 -1.18 0.44 -21.85
N LEU A 354 -0.45 0.10 -20.80
CA LEU A 354 -0.74 -1.03 -19.91
C LEU A 354 -2.13 -0.97 -19.28
N THR A 355 -2.54 0.18 -18.76
CA THR A 355 -3.88 0.42 -18.19
C THR A 355 -4.99 0.20 -19.21
N ARG A 356 -4.80 0.73 -20.43
CA ARG A 356 -5.74 0.56 -21.55
C ARG A 356 -5.78 -0.89 -22.06
N GLY A 357 -4.64 -1.56 -22.06
CA GLY A 357 -4.50 -2.98 -22.36
C GLY A 357 -5.25 -3.86 -21.36
N ILE A 358 -5.05 -3.65 -20.06
CA ILE A 358 -5.79 -4.36 -19.00
C ILE A 358 -7.29 -4.13 -19.12
N ALA A 359 -7.74 -2.90 -19.39
CA ALA A 359 -9.15 -2.61 -19.60
C ALA A 359 -9.74 -3.37 -20.80
N SER A 360 -8.95 -3.64 -21.85
CA SER A 360 -9.39 -4.49 -22.98
C SER A 360 -9.52 -5.98 -22.62
N LEU A 361 -8.89 -6.44 -21.52
CA LEU A 361 -9.08 -7.79 -20.98
C LEU A 361 -10.39 -7.93 -20.18
N ASN A 362 -11.08 -6.82 -19.87
CA ASN A 362 -12.36 -6.83 -19.17
C ASN A 362 -13.53 -7.08 -20.16
N SER A 363 -13.44 -8.16 -20.92
CA SER A 363 -14.46 -8.62 -21.88
C SER A 363 -15.13 -9.89 -21.35
N SER A 364 -16.41 -10.09 -21.67
CA SER A 364 -17.15 -11.33 -21.38
C SER A 364 -16.51 -12.58 -21.97
N GLU A 365 -15.72 -12.42 -23.04
CA GLU A 365 -15.03 -13.51 -23.73
C GLU A 365 -13.67 -13.86 -23.11
N ILE A 366 -13.13 -13.01 -22.24
CA ILE A 366 -11.78 -13.15 -21.69
C ILE A 366 -11.85 -13.68 -20.24
N PRO A 367 -11.24 -14.85 -19.95
CA PRO A 367 -11.11 -15.38 -18.59
C PRO A 367 -10.54 -14.37 -17.60
N ARG A 368 -11.20 -14.21 -16.44
CA ARG A 368 -10.83 -13.20 -15.41
C ARG A 368 -9.41 -13.38 -14.88
N GLN A 369 -8.88 -14.60 -14.95
CA GLN A 369 -7.49 -14.95 -14.63
C GLN A 369 -6.46 -14.06 -15.37
N HIS A 370 -6.71 -13.71 -16.65
CA HIS A 370 -5.77 -12.90 -17.45
C HIS A 370 -5.82 -11.42 -17.06
N LEU A 371 -7.02 -10.90 -16.75
CA LEU A 371 -7.18 -9.55 -16.21
C LEU A 371 -6.42 -9.41 -14.89
N MET A 372 -6.53 -10.41 -14.00
CA MET A 372 -5.81 -10.43 -12.73
C MET A 372 -4.30 -10.61 -12.93
N ALA A 373 -3.85 -11.47 -13.84
CA ALA A 373 -2.43 -11.60 -14.18
C ALA A 373 -1.85 -10.28 -14.71
N GLY A 374 -2.60 -9.57 -15.56
CA GLY A 374 -2.23 -8.24 -16.05
C GLY A 374 -2.13 -7.21 -14.93
N ALA A 375 -3.04 -7.23 -13.96
CA ALA A 375 -3.01 -6.36 -12.78
C ALA A 375 -1.80 -6.65 -11.86
N VAL A 376 -1.45 -7.93 -11.66
CA VAL A 376 -0.20 -8.31 -10.95
C VAL A 376 1.02 -7.75 -11.68
N ILE A 377 1.14 -8.00 -12.99
CA ILE A 377 2.28 -7.51 -13.80
C ILE A 377 2.37 -5.99 -13.77
N ALA A 378 1.25 -5.26 -13.79
CA ALA A 378 1.25 -3.80 -13.74
C ALA A 378 1.66 -3.21 -12.39
N THR A 379 1.44 -3.96 -11.30
CA THR A 379 1.81 -3.56 -9.95
C THR A 379 3.31 -3.69 -9.70
N VAL A 380 3.94 -4.74 -10.24
CA VAL A 380 5.35 -5.09 -9.95
C VAL A 380 6.35 -3.96 -10.27
N PRO A 381 6.33 -3.29 -11.45
CA PRO A 381 7.26 -2.20 -11.74
C PRO A 381 7.14 -1.00 -10.80
N ILE A 382 5.92 -0.65 -10.37
CA ILE A 382 5.71 0.44 -9.40
C ILE A 382 6.35 0.07 -8.06
N MET A 383 6.10 -1.15 -7.56
CA MET A 383 6.69 -1.63 -6.30
C MET A 383 8.21 -1.68 -6.36
N ALA A 384 8.78 -2.19 -7.46
CA ALA A 384 10.23 -2.27 -7.65
C ALA A 384 10.88 -0.88 -7.69
N LEU A 385 10.28 0.08 -8.41
CA LEU A 385 10.74 1.47 -8.44
C LEU A 385 10.62 2.13 -7.06
N PHE A 386 9.48 1.99 -6.38
CA PHE A 386 9.26 2.56 -5.05
C PHE A 386 10.31 2.06 -4.05
N LEU A 387 10.49 0.74 -3.91
CA LEU A 387 11.48 0.16 -2.99
C LEU A 387 12.93 0.54 -3.35
N GLY A 388 13.25 0.66 -4.65
CA GLY A 388 14.56 1.13 -5.09
C GLY A 388 14.84 2.62 -4.81
N LEU A 389 13.78 3.44 -4.75
CA LEU A 389 13.84 4.89 -4.57
C LEU A 389 13.56 5.36 -3.14
N GLU A 390 12.93 4.55 -2.29
CA GLU A 390 12.59 4.84 -0.89
C GLU A 390 13.78 5.38 -0.09
N ARG A 391 14.98 4.82 -0.32
CA ARG A 391 16.24 5.25 0.30
C ARG A 391 16.66 6.69 -0.03
N PHE A 392 16.16 7.27 -1.14
CA PHE A 392 16.40 8.67 -1.50
C PHE A 392 15.32 9.58 -0.90
N MET A 393 14.07 9.12 -0.86
CA MET A 393 12.94 9.85 -0.26
C MET A 393 13.14 10.08 1.24
N THR A 394 13.55 9.04 1.97
CA THR A 394 13.80 9.08 3.42
C THR A 394 14.96 10.00 3.81
N ARG A 395 16.04 10.04 3.01
CA ARG A 395 17.20 10.93 3.25
C ARG A 395 16.88 12.40 3.03
N GLY A 396 15.99 12.73 2.09
CA GLY A 396 15.54 14.10 1.82
C GLY A 396 14.78 14.73 3.00
N LEU A 397 13.99 13.93 3.72
CA LEU A 397 13.25 14.38 4.91
C LEU A 397 14.14 14.62 6.13
N THR A 398 15.23 13.87 6.27
CA THR A 398 16.15 14.00 7.42
C THR A 398 17.20 15.11 7.25
N ALA A 399 17.56 15.47 6.01
CA ALA A 399 18.57 16.51 5.74
C ALA A 399 18.08 17.94 6.01
N GLY A 400 16.76 18.18 6.02
CA GLY A 400 16.16 19.48 6.33
C GLY A 400 16.02 19.79 7.83
N ALA A 401 16.22 18.80 8.70
CA ALA A 401 16.19 18.96 10.15
C ALA A 401 17.52 19.50 10.71
N VAL A 402 18.02 20.59 10.11
CA VAL A 402 19.11 21.37 10.73
C VAL A 402 18.56 22.01 12.00
N LYS A 403 19.26 21.80 13.11
CA LYS A 403 18.89 22.34 14.43
C LYS A 403 18.74 23.86 14.37
N GLY A 404 17.53 24.33 14.65
CA GLY A 404 17.30 25.62 15.34
C GLY A 404 17.26 25.37 16.85
#